data_AF-A0A7Y2SPB9-F1
#
_entry.id   AF-A0A7Y2SPB9-F1
#
_cell.length_a   1.000
_cell.length_b   1.000
_cell.length_c   1.000
_cell.angle_alpha   90.00
_cell.angle_beta   90.00
_cell.angle_gamma   90.00
#
_symmetry.space_group_name_H-M   'P 1'
#
loop_
_entity.id
_entity.type
_entity.pdbx_description
1 polymer ?
#
loop_
_entity_poly.entity_id
_entity_poly.type
_entity_poly.pdbx_seq_one_letter_code
_entity_poly.pdbx_strand_id
1 'polypeptide(L)'
;MDAQLFITAALQAGYGVEAAEVALVWARDRLLQGGGSPGRMYIFRSAGNGGGGAGQPPPPTRPRVLLAFRSADDALSFAQASGLGTSPRLAAMGLGQLLTALIQRPSIGALLVASEGDGVLLAGLPTGARIERAALLDQLQIADCRL
;
A
#
# COMPACT_ATOMS: atom_id res chain seq x y z
N MET A 1 0.05 16.83 6.38
CA MET A 1 -1.18 16.23 6.95
C MET A 1 -1.10 14.71 6.99
N ASP A 2 -0.62 14.03 5.94
CA ASP A 2 -0.55 12.56 5.87
C ASP A 2 0.31 11.90 6.97
N ALA A 3 1.43 12.52 7.36
CA ALA A 3 2.27 12.02 8.46
C ALA A 3 1.51 11.95 9.79
N GLN A 4 0.68 12.97 10.08
CA GLN A 4 -0.11 13.03 11.31
C GLN A 4 -1.15 11.90 11.38
N LEU A 5 -1.72 11.51 10.24
CA LEU A 5 -2.66 10.38 10.17
C LEU A 5 -1.98 9.08 10.55
N PHE A 6 -0.76 8.86 10.03
CA PHE A 6 0.02 7.67 10.35
C PHE A 6 0.43 7.64 11.83
N ILE A 7 0.92 8.76 12.36
CA ILE A 7 1.29 8.88 13.79
C ILE A 7 0.08 8.57 14.68
N THR A 8 -1.09 9.14 14.36
CA THR A 8 -2.33 8.86 15.09
C THR A 8 -2.71 7.38 15.03
N ALA A 9 -2.57 6.74 13.87
CA ALA A 9 -2.86 5.32 13.70
C ALA A 9 -1.89 4.41 14.45
N ALA A 10 -0.60 4.78 14.50
CA ALA A 10 0.42 4.07 15.26
C ALA A 10 0.15 4.17 16.77
N LEU A 11 -0.21 5.37 17.26
CA LEU A 11 -0.64 5.58 18.64
C LEU A 11 -1.86 4.72 19.00
N GLN A 12 -2.86 4.66 18.13
CA GLN A 12 -4.04 3.79 18.32
C GLN A 12 -3.69 2.30 18.35
N ALA A 13 -2.59 1.91 17.70
CA ALA A 13 -2.06 0.55 17.73
C ALA A 13 -1.12 0.29 18.91
N GLY A 14 -0.86 1.30 19.75
CA GLY A 14 -0.04 1.19 20.97
C GLY A 14 1.44 1.55 20.81
N TYR A 15 1.85 2.13 19.68
CA TYR A 15 3.24 2.57 19.44
C TYR A 15 3.44 4.06 19.74
N GLY A 16 4.64 4.44 20.17
CA GLY A 16 5.02 5.82 20.42
C GLY A 16 5.09 6.70 19.18
N VAL A 17 5.05 8.03 19.39
CA VAL A 17 5.14 9.04 18.32
C VAL A 17 6.47 8.94 17.58
N GLU A 18 7.59 8.90 18.31
CA GLU A 18 8.93 8.82 17.72
C GLU A 18 9.12 7.52 16.94
N ALA A 19 8.56 6.41 17.43
CA ALA A 19 8.56 5.14 16.70
C ALA A 19 7.83 5.25 15.36
N ALA A 20 6.69 5.96 15.33
CA ALA A 20 5.95 6.23 14.10
C ALA A 20 6.75 7.13 13.14
N GLU A 21 7.45 8.15 13.64
CA GLU A 21 8.29 9.01 12.79
C GLU A 21 9.46 8.24 12.16
N VAL A 22 10.15 7.41 12.95
CA VAL A 22 11.23 6.53 12.46
C VAL A 22 10.70 5.56 11.41
N ALA A 23 9.57 4.90 11.66
CA ALA A 23 8.95 3.99 10.70
C ALA A 23 8.51 4.70 9.41
N LEU A 24 8.04 5.95 9.49
CA LEU A 24 7.68 6.76 8.32
C LEU A 24 8.91 7.09 7.48
N VAL A 25 10.03 7.46 8.11
CA VAL A 25 11.31 7.73 7.41
C VAL A 25 11.83 6.46 6.76
N TRP A 26 11.80 5.32 7.47
CA TRP A 26 12.18 4.02 6.92
C TRP A 26 11.32 3.64 5.71
N ALA A 27 10.00 3.81 5.79
CA ALA A 27 9.09 3.50 4.69
C ALA A 27 9.36 4.39 3.47
N ARG A 28 9.65 5.68 3.69
CA ARG A 28 10.06 6.62 2.63
C ARG A 28 11.34 6.15 1.95
N ASP A 29 12.36 5.81 2.73
CA ASP A 29 13.64 5.34 2.21
C ASP A 29 13.49 4.03 1.40
N ARG A 30 12.69 3.08 1.90
CA ARG A 30 12.34 1.85 1.17
C ARG A 30 11.67 2.13 -0.18
N LEU A 31 10.78 3.11 -0.25
CA LEU A 31 10.19 3.50 -1.53
C LEU A 31 11.22 4.09 -2.48
N LEU A 32 12.08 4.98 -2.00
CA LEU A 32 13.13 5.60 -2.81
C LEU A 32 14.12 4.55 -3.35
N GLN A 33 14.54 3.59 -2.53
CA GLN A 33 15.41 2.48 -2.95
C GLN A 33 14.77 1.59 -4.01
N GLY A 34 13.45 1.40 -3.94
CA GLY A 34 12.69 0.63 -4.93
C GLY A 34 12.28 1.42 -6.17
N GLY A 35 12.84 2.61 -6.40
CA GLY A 35 12.49 3.47 -7.53
C GLY A 35 11.11 4.13 -7.43
N GLY A 36 10.48 4.07 -6.26
CA GLY A 36 9.23 4.76 -5.94
C GLY A 36 9.47 6.19 -5.45
N SER A 37 8.50 7.07 -5.67
CA SER A 37 8.50 8.42 -5.10
C SER A 37 7.52 8.48 -3.94
N PRO A 38 7.86 9.10 -2.78
CA PRO A 38 6.98 9.23 -1.63
C PRO A 38 5.89 10.31 -1.79
N GLY A 39 5.69 10.80 -3.02
CA GLY A 39 4.70 11.82 -3.36
C GLY A 39 3.26 11.32 -3.31
N ARG A 40 2.40 11.91 -4.15
CA ARG A 40 1.01 11.47 -4.28
C ARG A 40 0.96 10.18 -5.09
N MET A 41 0.34 9.14 -4.55
CA MET A 41 0.10 7.89 -5.26
C MET A 41 -1.39 7.68 -5.52
N TYR A 42 -1.70 6.87 -6.52
CA TYR A 42 -3.05 6.55 -6.93
C TYR A 42 -3.36 5.10 -6.60
N ILE A 43 -4.45 4.86 -5.88
CA ILE A 43 -4.93 3.52 -5.58
C ILE A 43 -6.32 3.31 -6.16
N PHE A 44 -6.65 2.06 -6.48
CA PHE A 44 -8.00 1.68 -6.81
C PHE A 44 -8.81 1.36 -5.56
N ARG A 45 -9.89 2.11 -5.36
CA ARG A 45 -10.94 1.73 -4.42
C ARG A 45 -11.97 0.92 -5.19
N SER A 46 -12.07 -0.37 -4.88
CA SER A 46 -13.24 -1.15 -5.24
C SER A 46 -14.45 -0.50 -4.55
N ALA A 47 -15.35 0.09 -5.34
CA ALA A 47 -16.71 0.33 -4.87
C ALA A 47 -17.28 -1.03 -4.45
N GLY A 48 -18.04 -1.06 -3.35
CA GLY A 48 -18.35 -2.28 -2.60
C GLY A 48 -18.67 -3.52 -3.45
N ASN A 49 -18.29 -4.66 -2.88
CA ASN A 49 -18.23 -6.01 -3.44
C ASN A 49 -16.92 -6.34 -4.14
N GLY A 50 -16.18 -7.27 -3.54
CA GLY A 50 -15.08 -7.96 -4.17
C GLY A 50 -15.57 -8.66 -5.43
N GLY A 51 -15.43 -7.99 -6.57
CA GLY A 51 -15.49 -8.58 -7.89
C GLY A 51 -14.18 -9.30 -8.17
N GLY A 52 -13.96 -10.42 -7.47
CA GLY A 52 -13.19 -11.50 -8.09
C GLY A 52 -13.98 -11.98 -9.30
N GLY A 53 -13.27 -12.28 -10.38
CA GLY A 53 -13.84 -12.77 -11.63
C GLY A 53 -14.91 -13.83 -11.39
N ALA A 54 -15.91 -13.82 -12.26
CA ALA A 54 -16.98 -14.80 -12.31
C ALA A 54 -16.42 -16.23 -12.10
N GLY A 55 -16.85 -16.90 -11.02
CA GLY A 55 -16.95 -18.36 -11.00
C GLY A 55 -16.04 -19.18 -10.08
N GLN A 56 -15.24 -18.61 -9.16
CA GLN A 56 -14.45 -19.45 -8.23
C GLN A 56 -14.72 -19.17 -6.73
N PRO A 57 -14.88 -20.22 -5.90
CA PRO A 57 -15.07 -20.08 -4.46
C PRO A 57 -13.88 -19.36 -3.82
N PRO A 58 -14.09 -18.58 -2.75
CA PRO A 58 -13.04 -17.78 -2.15
C PRO A 58 -11.89 -18.68 -1.67
N PRO A 59 -10.66 -18.52 -2.19
CA PRO A 59 -9.51 -19.27 -1.70
C PRO A 59 -9.21 -18.85 -0.24
N PRO A 60 -8.52 -19.71 0.53
CA PRO A 60 -8.15 -19.42 1.92
C PRO A 60 -7.46 -18.06 2.03
N THR A 61 -7.74 -17.36 3.14
CA THR A 61 -7.48 -15.95 3.49
C THR A 61 -6.06 -15.46 3.17
N ARG A 62 -5.73 -15.31 1.89
CA ARG A 62 -4.43 -14.83 1.45
C ARG A 62 -4.34 -13.33 1.76
N PRO A 63 -3.27 -12.86 2.41
CA PRO A 63 -3.11 -11.44 2.68
C PRO A 63 -3.19 -10.64 1.37
N ARG A 64 -4.01 -9.58 1.37
CA ARG A 64 -4.23 -8.74 0.20
C ARG A 64 -3.06 -7.78 0.02
N VAL A 65 -2.71 -7.50 -1.23
CA VAL A 65 -1.72 -6.47 -1.57
C VAL A 65 -2.48 -5.20 -1.92
N LEU A 66 -2.12 -4.09 -1.28
CA LEU A 66 -2.58 -2.76 -1.65
C LEU A 66 -1.67 -2.25 -2.78
N LEU A 67 -2.21 -2.09 -3.98
CA LEU A 67 -1.48 -1.63 -5.14
C LEU A 67 -1.65 -0.12 -5.32
N ALA A 68 -0.54 0.59 -5.44
CA ALA A 68 -0.46 2.03 -5.64
C ALA A 68 0.39 2.37 -6.87
N PHE A 69 -0.01 3.39 -7.61
CA PHE A 69 0.61 3.84 -8.85
C PHE A 69 1.13 5.26 -8.71
N ARG A 70 2.21 5.59 -9.43
CA ARG A 70 2.79 6.94 -9.45
C ARG A 70 2.02 7.92 -10.32
N SER A 71 1.36 7.42 -11.37
CA SER A 71 0.55 8.19 -12.30
C SER A 71 -0.87 7.63 -12.39
N ALA A 72 -1.84 8.50 -12.64
CA ALA A 72 -3.22 8.10 -12.91
C ALA A 72 -3.34 7.29 -14.22
N ASP A 73 -2.48 7.59 -15.20
CA ASP A 73 -2.48 6.93 -16.51
C ASP A 73 -2.02 5.47 -16.40
N ASP A 74 -0.95 5.23 -15.63
CA ASP A 74 -0.43 3.88 -15.36
C ASP A 74 -1.46 3.02 -14.59
N ALA A 75 -2.13 3.65 -13.61
CA ALA A 75 -3.22 3.00 -12.90
C ALA A 75 -4.34 2.60 -13.87
N LEU A 76 -4.81 3.53 -14.71
CA LEU A 76 -5.89 3.27 -15.67
C LEU A 76 -5.52 2.18 -16.67
N SER A 77 -4.30 2.23 -17.21
CA SER A 77 -3.76 1.21 -18.11
C SER A 77 -3.74 -0.16 -17.45
N PHE A 78 -3.28 -0.25 -16.20
CA PHE A 78 -3.33 -1.49 -15.43
C PHE A 78 -4.77 -1.99 -15.21
N ALA A 79 -5.71 -1.09 -14.89
CA ALA A 79 -7.09 -1.47 -14.66
C ALA A 79 -7.77 -2.00 -15.93
N GLN A 80 -7.50 -1.39 -17.09
CA GLN A 80 -7.97 -1.88 -18.39
C GLN A 80 -7.37 -3.25 -18.72
N ALA A 81 -6.05 -3.41 -18.57
CA ALA A 81 -5.36 -4.67 -18.83
C ALA A 81 -5.80 -5.82 -17.90
N SER A 82 -6.10 -5.49 -16.64
CA SER A 82 -6.51 -6.48 -15.63
C SER A 82 -8.02 -6.75 -15.60
N GLY A 83 -8.82 -6.09 -16.44
CA GLY A 83 -10.27 -6.25 -16.47
C GLY A 83 -10.97 -5.80 -15.17
N LEU A 84 -10.44 -4.78 -14.48
CA LEU A 84 -10.94 -4.24 -13.21
C LEU A 84 -12.28 -3.48 -13.37
N GLY A 85 -13.33 -4.16 -13.83
CA GLY A 85 -14.73 -3.71 -13.84
C GLY A 85 -15.05 -2.41 -14.59
N THR A 86 -16.34 -2.08 -14.68
CA THR A 86 -16.85 -0.95 -15.50
C THR A 86 -16.57 0.44 -14.91
N SER A 87 -16.15 0.57 -13.64
CA SER A 87 -15.88 1.88 -13.01
C SER A 87 -14.95 1.79 -11.78
N PRO A 88 -13.65 1.51 -11.96
CA PRO A 88 -12.69 1.54 -10.86
C PRO A 88 -12.54 2.99 -10.36
N ARG A 89 -12.82 3.24 -9.07
CA ARG A 89 -12.66 4.59 -8.49
C ARG A 89 -11.22 4.80 -8.06
N LEU A 90 -10.52 5.67 -8.78
CA LEU A 90 -9.17 6.08 -8.43
C LEU A 90 -9.20 7.07 -7.27
N ALA A 91 -8.38 6.84 -6.24
CA ALA A 91 -8.19 7.75 -5.13
C ALA A 91 -6.71 8.12 -5.02
N ALA A 92 -6.43 9.42 -4.90
CA ALA A 92 -5.10 9.92 -4.61
C ALA A 92 -4.86 9.86 -3.09
N MET A 93 -3.80 9.18 -2.67
CA MET A 93 -3.39 9.04 -1.28
C MET A 93 -1.90 9.34 -1.12
N GLY A 94 -1.53 9.97 0.00
CA GLY A 94 -0.14 10.11 0.40
C GLY A 94 0.36 8.86 1.14
N LEU A 95 1.69 8.75 1.29
CA LEU A 95 2.33 7.64 1.98
C LEU A 95 1.74 7.36 3.38
N GLY A 96 1.54 8.42 4.18
CA GLY A 96 0.99 8.26 5.53
C GLY A 96 -0.41 7.65 5.55
N GLN A 97 -1.26 7.95 4.57
CA GLN A 97 -2.59 7.31 4.44
C GLN A 97 -2.47 5.83 4.07
N LEU A 98 -1.54 5.48 3.17
CA LEU A 98 -1.29 4.09 2.77
C LEU A 98 -0.74 3.25 3.92
N LEU A 99 0.22 3.80 4.68
CA LEU A 99 0.76 3.16 5.88
C LEU A 99 -0.30 3.03 6.99
N THR A 100 -1.16 4.03 7.14
CA THR A 100 -2.32 3.96 8.03
C THR A 100 -3.23 2.79 7.66
N ALA A 101 -3.52 2.61 6.37
CA ALA A 101 -4.33 1.49 5.89
C ALA A 101 -3.66 0.13 6.17
N LEU A 102 -2.34 0.04 6.03
CA LEU A 102 -1.54 -1.14 6.37
C LEU A 102 -1.64 -1.52 7.85
N ILE A 103 -1.64 -0.54 8.77
CA ILE A 103 -1.80 -0.79 10.22
C ILE A 103 -3.25 -1.18 10.53
N GLN A 104 -4.22 -0.36 10.10
CA GLN A 104 -5.62 -0.48 10.49
C GLN A 104 -6.35 -1.67 9.86
N ARG A 105 -5.87 -2.20 8.72
CA ARG A 105 -6.54 -3.30 8.00
C ARG A 105 -5.66 -4.56 7.98
N PRO A 106 -5.87 -5.52 8.90
CA PRO A 106 -5.07 -6.75 8.96
C PRO A 106 -5.18 -7.64 7.72
N SER A 107 -6.24 -7.47 6.93
CA SER A 107 -6.40 -8.16 5.65
C SER A 107 -5.42 -7.67 4.57
N ILE A 108 -4.76 -6.52 4.76
CA ILE A 108 -3.73 -6.00 3.86
C ILE A 108 -2.36 -6.43 4.40
N GLY A 109 -1.68 -7.34 3.70
CA GLY A 109 -0.36 -7.82 4.10
C GLY A 109 0.80 -7.05 3.51
N ALA A 110 0.59 -6.27 2.46
CA ALA A 110 1.65 -5.53 1.78
C ALA A 110 1.13 -4.30 1.04
N LEU A 111 1.96 -3.27 0.92
CA LEU A 111 1.82 -2.17 -0.02
C LEU A 111 2.83 -2.38 -1.16
N LEU A 112 2.35 -2.35 -2.40
CA LEU A 112 3.16 -2.39 -3.60
C LEU A 112 2.98 -1.07 -4.34
N VAL A 113 4.07 -0.33 -4.52
CA VAL A 113 4.11 0.88 -5.35
C VAL A 113 4.71 0.50 -6.69
N ALA A 114 3.89 0.53 -7.74
CA ALA A 114 4.30 0.18 -9.09
C ALA A 114 5.42 1.11 -9.58
N SER A 115 6.43 0.51 -10.22
CA SER A 115 7.41 1.28 -10.98
C SER A 115 6.79 1.69 -12.32
N GLU A 116 7.05 2.93 -12.73
CA GLU A 116 6.83 3.38 -14.10
C GLU A 116 7.82 2.63 -14.99
N GLY A 117 7.31 1.85 -15.94
CA GLY A 117 8.13 1.17 -16.93
C GLY A 117 7.77 -0.29 -17.17
N ASP A 118 7.62 -0.59 -18.46
CA ASP A 118 7.64 -1.89 -19.14
C ASP A 118 6.41 -2.81 -19.04
N GLY A 119 5.42 -2.53 -18.18
CA GLY A 119 4.20 -3.35 -18.14
C GLY A 119 4.46 -4.83 -17.78
N VAL A 120 5.67 -5.14 -17.28
CA VAL A 120 6.06 -6.48 -16.86
C VAL A 120 5.29 -6.82 -15.58
N LEU A 121 4.37 -7.77 -15.71
CA LEU A 121 3.60 -8.30 -14.60
C LEU A 121 4.30 -9.56 -14.04
N LEU A 122 4.79 -9.47 -12.81
CA LEU A 122 5.26 -10.65 -12.06
C LEU A 122 4.07 -11.22 -11.28
N ALA A 123 3.66 -12.44 -11.63
CA ALA A 123 2.50 -13.11 -11.05
C ALA A 123 1.20 -12.26 -11.10
N GLY A 124 1.01 -11.49 -12.17
CA GLY A 124 -0.16 -10.62 -12.37
C GLY A 124 -0.11 -9.28 -11.63
N LEU A 125 1.03 -8.91 -11.03
CA LEU A 125 1.24 -7.62 -10.37
C LEU A 125 2.40 -6.87 -11.04
N PRO A 126 2.34 -5.53 -11.12
CA PRO A 126 3.46 -4.75 -11.65
C PRO A 126 4.69 -4.88 -10.76
N THR A 127 5.87 -4.73 -11.34
CA THR A 127 7.11 -4.62 -10.55
C THR A 127 7.13 -3.30 -9.78
N GLY A 128 7.86 -3.24 -8.66
CA GLY A 128 7.99 -2.00 -7.91
C GLY A 128 8.42 -2.18 -6.46
N ALA A 129 8.34 -1.08 -5.71
CA ALA A 129 8.73 -1.03 -4.31
C ALA A 129 7.65 -1.69 -3.44
N ARG A 130 8.04 -2.69 -2.64
CA ARG A 130 7.12 -3.44 -1.79
C ARG A 130 7.45 -3.26 -0.31
N ILE A 131 6.44 -2.93 0.47
CA ILE A 131 6.51 -2.80 1.93
C ILE A 131 5.55 -3.82 2.53
N GLU A 132 6.11 -4.85 3.17
CA GLU A 132 5.30 -5.82 3.93
C GLU A 132 4.77 -5.17 5.21
N ARG A 133 3.52 -5.48 5.57
CA ARG A 133 2.93 -5.10 6.87
C ARG A 133 3.80 -5.62 8.01
N ALA A 134 4.27 -6.86 7.93
CA ALA A 134 5.12 -7.45 8.97
C ALA A 134 6.41 -6.65 9.17
N ALA A 135 7.05 -6.21 8.09
CA ALA A 135 8.26 -5.38 8.16
C ALA A 135 7.99 -3.99 8.74
N LEU A 136 6.83 -3.39 8.42
CA LEU A 136 6.42 -2.11 9.02
C LEU A 136 6.18 -2.23 10.52
N LEU A 137 5.47 -3.28 10.96
CA LEU A 137 5.19 -3.53 12.38
C LEU A 137 6.47 -3.84 13.16
N ASP A 138 7.38 -4.62 12.56
CA ASP A 138 8.70 -4.90 13.13
C ASP A 138 9.50 -3.60 13.32
N GLN A 139 9.50 -2.70 12.33
CA GLN A 139 10.17 -1.39 12.47
C GLN A 139 9.55 -0.50 13.54
N LEU A 140 8.21 -0.46 13.64
CA LEU A 140 7.53 0.25 14.72
C LEU A 140 7.95 -0.32 16.09
N GLN A 141 8.00 -1.64 16.23
CA GLN A 141 8.39 -2.28 17.47
C GLN A 141 9.87 -2.05 17.83
N ILE A 142 10.77 -2.15 16.85
CA ILE A 142 12.21 -1.86 17.04
C ILE A 142 12.42 -0.41 17.47
N ALA A 143 11.72 0.52 16.84
CA ALA A 143 11.85 1.94 17.15
C ALA A 143 11.26 2.27 18.53
N ASP A 144 10.16 1.63 18.92
CA ASP A 144 9.53 1.81 20.22
C ASP A 144 10.38 1.26 21.37
N CYS A 145 10.98 0.08 21.20
CA CYS A 145 11.86 -0.53 22.21
C CYS A 145 13.21 0.19 22.41
N ARG A 146 13.57 1.12 21.53
CA ARG A 146 14.82 1.91 21.64
C ARG A 146 14.64 3.22 22.40
N LEU A 147 13.42 3.54 22.80
CA LEU A 147 13.03 4.76 23.51
C LEU A 147 12.69 4.42 24.97
#